data_AF-A0A7X7L9N7-F1
#
_entry.id   AF-A0A7X7L9N7-F1
#
_cell.length_a   1.000
_cell.length_b   1.000
_cell.length_c   1.000
_cell.angle_alpha   90.00
_cell.angle_beta   90.00
_cell.angle_gamma   90.00
#
_symmetry.space_group_name_H-M   'P 1'
#
loop_
_entity.id
_entity.type
_entity.pdbx_description
1 polymer ?
#
loop_
_entity_poly.entity_id
_entity_poly.type
_entity_poly.pdbx_seq_one_letter_code
_entity_poly.pdbx_strand_id
1 'polypeptide(L)'
;MNAFHFMRAVVLVVGIAAVVKGVWMLASPGSAARTARWFMERPGGMLRVIGAIAFTLGIACIIAAAMTAPAVVAATLVIGTLWICAGLMYHSPETIRTVMRPWTSGNAVWMRITGVISLLIALGLLWIVYRAW
;
A
#
# COMPACT_ATOMS: atom_id res chain seq x y z
N MET A 1 3.08 -9.00 22.80
CA MET A 1 2.54 -9.60 21.55
C MET A 1 3.72 -10.16 20.78
N ASN A 2 3.80 -11.47 20.51
CA ASN A 2 4.96 -12.04 19.80
C ASN A 2 5.05 -11.47 18.37
N ALA A 3 6.26 -11.15 17.89
CA ALA A 3 6.51 -10.53 16.58
C ALA A 3 5.78 -11.24 15.43
N PHE A 4 5.63 -12.56 15.54
CA PHE A 4 4.85 -13.38 14.63
C PHE A 4 3.37 -12.97 14.52
N HIS A 5 2.68 -12.74 15.64
CA HIS A 5 1.27 -12.30 15.63
C HIS A 5 1.12 -10.88 15.07
N PHE A 6 2.06 -9.99 15.37
CA PHE A 6 2.08 -8.64 14.82
C PHE A 6 2.18 -8.65 13.29
N MET A 7 3.11 -9.42 12.72
CA MET A 7 3.25 -9.46 11.26
C MET A 7 2.06 -10.13 10.56
N ARG A 8 1.48 -11.19 11.14
CA ARG A 8 0.23 -11.77 10.61
C ARG A 8 -0.89 -10.73 10.58
N ALA A 9 -1.02 -9.93 11.64
CA ALA A 9 -1.99 -8.84 11.67
C ALA A 9 -1.69 -7.78 10.59
N VAL A 10 -0.42 -7.38 10.40
CA VAL A 10 -0.02 -6.44 9.34
C VAL A 10 -0.38 -6.97 7.96
N VAL A 11 0.02 -8.20 7.63
CA VAL A 11 -0.26 -8.81 6.33
C VAL A 11 -1.76 -8.93 6.08
N LEU A 12 -2.54 -9.33 7.11
CA LEU A 12 -3.99 -9.47 7.01
C LEU A 12 -4.69 -8.11 6.85
N VAL A 13 -4.28 -7.09 7.62
CA VAL A 13 -4.80 -5.72 7.49
C VAL A 13 -4.49 -5.14 6.12
N VAL A 14 -3.26 -5.29 5.63
CA VAL A 14 -2.86 -4.84 4.28
C VAL A 14 -3.62 -5.60 3.20
N GLY A 15 -3.79 -6.91 3.36
CA GLY A 15 -4.57 -7.75 2.45
C GLY A 15 -6.03 -7.29 2.37
N ILE A 16 -6.71 -7.12 3.51
CA ILE A 16 -8.09 -6.63 3.56
C ILE A 16 -8.19 -5.23 2.94
N ALA A 17 -7.28 -4.31 3.30
CA ALA A 17 -7.26 -2.97 2.73
C ALA A 17 -7.08 -3.00 1.20
N ALA A 18 -6.25 -3.92 0.69
CA ALA A 18 -6.05 -4.12 -0.74
C ALA A 18 -7.31 -4.70 -1.42
N VAL A 19 -8.05 -5.63 -0.79
CA VAL A 19 -9.36 -6.10 -1.29
C VAL A 19 -10.34 -4.93 -1.40
N VAL A 20 -10.54 -4.20 -0.29
CA VAL A 20 -11.48 -3.08 -0.23
C VAL A 20 -11.15 -2.04 -1.29
N LYS A 21 -9.87 -1.66 -1.39
CA LYS A 21 -9.39 -0.70 -2.38
C LYS A 21 -9.60 -1.21 -3.81
N GLY A 22 -9.31 -2.49 -4.06
CA GLY A 22 -9.43 -3.10 -5.38
C GLY A 22 -10.86 -3.19 -5.88
N VAL A 23 -11.76 -3.68 -5.03
CA VAL A 23 -13.21 -3.72 -5.32
C VAL A 23 -13.73 -2.32 -5.59
N TRP A 24 -13.37 -1.35 -4.74
CA TRP A 24 -13.80 0.04 -4.90
C TRP A 24 -13.33 0.67 -6.22
N MET A 25 -12.06 0.46 -6.60
CA MET A 25 -11.50 0.97 -7.86
C MET A 25 -12.13 0.35 -9.10
N LEU A 26 -12.57 -0.91 -9.01
CA LEU A 26 -13.26 -1.60 -10.11
C LEU A 26 -14.72 -1.17 -10.23
N ALA A 27 -15.44 -1.14 -9.10
CA ALA A 27 -16.85 -0.79 -9.05
C ALA A 27 -17.10 0.70 -9.33
N SER A 28 -16.22 1.59 -8.85
CA SER A 28 -16.40 3.04 -8.97
C SER A 28 -15.08 3.76 -9.26
N PRO A 29 -14.52 3.61 -10.48
CA PRO A 29 -13.24 4.23 -10.85
C PRO A 29 -13.28 5.75 -10.78
N GLY A 30 -14.45 6.38 -11.02
CA GLY A 30 -14.61 7.83 -10.92
C GLY A 30 -14.51 8.35 -9.48
N SER A 31 -15.06 7.64 -8.49
CA SER A 31 -14.90 8.03 -7.08
C SER A 31 -13.47 7.82 -6.58
N ALA A 32 -12.80 6.75 -7.05
CA ALA A 32 -11.39 6.52 -6.78
C ALA A 32 -10.49 7.63 -7.34
N ALA A 33 -10.74 8.07 -8.58
CA ALA A 33 -10.02 9.18 -9.19
C ALA A 33 -10.23 10.51 -8.46
N ARG A 34 -11.46 10.81 -8.02
CA ARG A 34 -11.74 12.02 -7.21
C ARG A 34 -10.98 12.01 -5.89
N THR A 35 -10.92 10.86 -5.22
CA THR A 35 -10.19 10.74 -3.96
C THR A 35 -8.69 10.88 -4.17
N ALA A 36 -8.15 10.29 -5.24
CA ALA A 36 -6.74 10.45 -5.61
C ALA A 36 -6.38 11.92 -5.91
N ARG A 37 -7.26 12.66 -6.62
CA ARG A 37 -7.09 14.10 -6.86
C ARG A 37 -7.11 14.90 -5.56
N TRP A 38 -8.15 14.72 -4.75
CA TRP A 38 -8.30 15.38 -3.46
C TRP A 38 -7.10 15.15 -2.54
N PHE A 39 -6.53 13.94 -2.57
CA PHE A 39 -5.34 13.62 -1.80
C PHE A 39 -4.09 14.36 -2.32
N MET A 40 -3.95 14.51 -3.63
CA MET A 40 -2.82 15.21 -4.26
C MET A 40 -2.87 16.73 -4.16
N GLU A 41 -4.05 17.29 -3.96
CA GLU A 41 -4.28 18.71 -3.70
C GLU A 41 -3.88 19.12 -2.27
N ARG A 42 -3.52 18.17 -1.39
CA ARG A 42 -3.06 18.47 -0.04
C ARG A 42 -1.76 19.29 -0.02
N PRO A 43 -1.56 20.13 1.02
CA PRO A 43 -0.35 20.92 1.15
C PRO A 43 0.88 20.01 1.26
N GLY A 44 2.00 20.43 0.65
CA GLY A 44 3.20 19.61 0.57
C GLY A 44 3.74 19.16 1.93
N GLY A 45 3.58 19.97 2.99
CA GLY A 45 3.93 19.57 4.35
C GLY A 45 3.16 18.35 4.85
N MET A 46 1.87 18.24 4.55
CA MET A 46 1.04 17.08 4.92
C MET A 46 1.47 15.83 4.16
N LEU A 47 1.76 15.95 2.87
CA LEU A 47 2.29 14.82 2.07
C LEU A 47 3.62 14.31 2.64
N ARG A 48 4.52 15.21 3.04
CA ARG A 48 5.79 14.83 3.67
C ARG A 48 5.60 14.10 4.99
N VAL A 49 4.65 14.52 5.84
CA VAL A 49 4.32 13.83 7.10
C VAL A 49 3.80 12.42 6.82
N ILE A 50 2.88 12.28 5.87
CA ILE A 50 2.38 10.96 5.46
C ILE A 50 3.53 10.09 4.93
N GLY A 51 4.44 10.69 4.16
CA GLY A 51 5.65 10.04 3.68
C GLY A 51 6.55 9.56 4.81
N ALA A 52 6.79 10.39 5.83
CA ALA A 52 7.56 10.02 7.01
C ALA A 52 6.91 8.87 7.78
N ILE A 53 5.60 8.91 7.98
CA ILE A 53 4.85 7.82 8.64
C ILE A 53 5.00 6.52 7.83
N ALA A 54 4.78 6.56 6.51
CA ALA A 54 4.92 5.40 5.65
C ALA A 54 6.35 4.83 5.69
N PHE A 55 7.37 5.69 5.63
CA PHE A 55 8.78 5.29 5.72
C PHE A 55 9.10 4.61 7.06
N THR A 56 8.68 5.20 8.17
CA THR A 56 8.93 4.67 9.52
C THR A 56 8.23 3.32 9.72
N LEU A 57 6.99 3.20 9.27
CA LEU A 57 6.26 1.94 9.30
C LEU A 57 6.90 0.88 8.40
N GLY A 58 7.43 1.27 7.24
CA GLY A 58 8.14 0.36 6.34
C GLY A 58 9.40 -0.22 6.98
N ILE A 59 10.19 0.60 7.66
CA ILE A 59 11.34 0.14 8.45
C ILE A 59 10.91 -0.83 9.55
N ALA A 60 9.86 -0.48 10.31
CA ALA A 60 9.34 -1.34 11.37
C ALA A 60 8.91 -2.72 10.83
N CYS A 61 8.31 -2.78 9.64
CA CYS A 61 7.96 -4.02 8.97
C CYS A 61 9.20 -4.85 8.61
N ILE A 62 10.25 -4.22 8.06
CA ILE A 62 11.49 -4.92 7.69
C ILE A 62 12.20 -5.49 8.92
N ILE A 63 12.30 -4.72 10.01
CA ILE A 63 12.89 -5.17 11.26
C ILE A 63 12.11 -6.36 11.83
N ALA A 64 10.78 -6.27 11.85
CA ALA A 64 9.93 -7.37 12.32
C ALA A 64 10.10 -8.63 11.45
N ALA A 65 10.27 -8.45 10.13
CA ALA A 65 10.50 -9.55 9.20
C ALA A 65 11.85 -10.24 9.43
N ALA A 66 12.91 -9.51 9.77
CA ALA A 66 14.22 -10.11 10.04
C ALA A 66 14.22 -11.10 11.24
N MET A 67 13.19 -11.09 12.08
CA MET A 67 13.13 -11.86 13.33
C MET A 67 12.31 -13.17 13.28
N THR A 68 11.84 -13.65 12.11
CA THR A 68 10.81 -14.74 12.06
C THR A 68 10.82 -15.64 10.79
N ALA A 69 9.80 -16.52 10.65
CA ALA A 69 9.67 -17.63 9.67
C ALA A 69 9.51 -17.23 8.17
N PRO A 70 10.00 -18.04 7.21
CA PRO A 70 10.39 -17.57 5.87
C PRO A 70 9.28 -16.99 4.97
N ALA A 71 8.06 -17.54 4.99
CA ALA A 71 7.01 -17.10 4.06
C ALA A 71 6.38 -15.75 4.44
N VAL A 72 6.11 -15.52 5.73
CA VAL A 72 5.55 -14.25 6.22
C VAL A 72 6.60 -13.13 6.14
N VAL A 73 7.88 -13.51 6.25
CA VAL A 73 9.01 -12.60 6.10
C VAL A 73 9.09 -12.02 4.70
N ALA A 74 8.98 -12.85 3.65
CA ALA A 74 9.02 -12.36 2.28
C ALA A 74 7.90 -11.34 1.98
N ALA A 75 6.65 -11.64 2.38
CA ALA A 75 5.52 -10.71 2.22
C ALA A 75 5.73 -9.41 3.00
N THR A 76 6.20 -9.50 4.24
CA THR A 76 6.41 -8.33 5.10
C THR A 76 7.59 -7.48 4.63
N LEU A 77 8.65 -8.08 4.08
CA LEU A 77 9.75 -7.37 3.43
C LEU A 77 9.29 -6.62 2.20
N VAL A 78 8.47 -7.25 1.35
CA VAL A 78 7.90 -6.59 0.17
C VAL A 78 7.02 -5.41 0.59
N ILE A 79 6.11 -5.61 1.54
CA ILE A 79 5.25 -4.52 2.08
C ILE A 79 6.10 -3.39 2.66
N GLY A 80 7.10 -3.72 3.49
CA GLY A 80 7.98 -2.74 4.11
C GLY A 80 8.78 -1.94 3.09
N THR A 81 9.31 -2.60 2.07
CA THR A 81 10.03 -1.95 0.96
C THR A 81 9.11 -1.02 0.18
N LEU A 82 7.89 -1.45 -0.15
CA LEU A 82 6.91 -0.61 -0.84
C LEU A 82 6.54 0.63 -0.02
N TRP A 83 6.41 0.49 1.30
CA TRP A 83 6.16 1.61 2.21
C TRP A 83 7.33 2.59 2.32
N ILE A 84 8.57 2.10 2.33
CA ILE A 84 9.77 2.94 2.25
C ILE A 84 9.79 3.72 0.94
N CYS A 85 9.61 3.03 -0.20
CA CYS A 85 9.58 3.68 -1.51
C CYS A 85 8.47 4.72 -1.60
N ALA A 86 7.25 4.39 -1.14
CA ALA A 86 6.14 5.34 -1.07
C ALA A 86 6.50 6.54 -0.19
N GLY A 87 7.10 6.30 0.99
CA GLY A 87 7.53 7.33 1.91
C GLY A 87 8.52 8.33 1.29
N LEU A 88 9.51 7.80 0.56
CA LEU A 88 10.49 8.62 -0.18
C LEU A 88 9.83 9.45 -1.28
N MET A 89 8.89 8.86 -2.03
CA MET A 89 8.15 9.59 -3.07
C MET A 89 7.31 10.72 -2.49
N TYR A 90 6.66 10.51 -1.34
CA TYR A 90 5.90 11.52 -0.63
C TYR A 90 6.75 12.67 -0.08
N HIS A 91 8.06 12.47 0.08
CA HIS A 91 8.96 13.53 0.52
C HIS A 91 9.17 14.62 -0.55
N SER A 92 8.97 14.26 -1.83
CA SER A 92 8.94 15.16 -2.97
C SER A 92 7.52 15.30 -3.54
N PRO A 93 6.76 16.36 -3.16
CA PRO A 93 5.41 16.59 -3.65
C PRO A 93 5.30 16.65 -5.18
N GLU A 94 6.31 17.19 -5.84
CA GLU A 94 6.42 17.24 -7.31
C GLU A 94 6.48 15.83 -7.92
N THR A 95 7.33 14.97 -7.34
CA THR A 95 7.53 13.60 -7.82
C THR A 95 6.27 12.77 -7.66
N ILE A 96 5.64 12.79 -6.48
CA ILE A 96 4.43 11.98 -6.24
C ILE A 96 3.26 12.44 -7.11
N ARG A 97 3.11 13.76 -7.33
CA ARG A 97 2.08 14.29 -8.23
C ARG A 97 2.31 13.86 -9.66
N THR A 98 3.56 13.90 -10.12
CA THR A 98 3.93 13.45 -11.48
C THR A 98 3.64 11.97 -11.67
N VAL A 99 4.05 11.13 -10.72
CA VAL A 99 3.80 9.69 -10.78
C VAL A 99 2.31 9.41 -10.76
N MET A 100 1.51 10.17 -9.99
CA MET A 100 0.08 9.91 -9.87
C MET A 100 -0.79 10.56 -10.96
N ARG A 101 -0.20 11.28 -11.93
CA ARG A 101 -0.93 11.88 -13.05
C ARG A 101 -1.82 10.90 -13.84
N PRO A 102 -1.38 9.68 -14.18
CA PRO A 102 -2.23 8.71 -14.87
C PRO A 102 -3.53 8.42 -14.10
N TRP A 103 -3.43 8.33 -12.78
CA TRP A 103 -4.54 8.08 -11.86
C TRP A 103 -5.42 9.31 -11.64
N THR A 104 -4.84 10.50 -11.62
CA THR A 104 -5.61 11.74 -11.48
C THR A 104 -6.13 12.26 -12.82
N SER A 105 -5.74 11.72 -13.96
CA SER A 105 -6.23 12.17 -15.28
C SER A 105 -7.73 11.94 -15.51
N GLY A 106 -8.39 11.12 -14.68
CA GLY A 106 -9.79 10.70 -14.89
C GLY A 106 -9.93 9.50 -15.83
N ASN A 107 -8.81 8.95 -16.31
CA ASN A 107 -8.82 7.72 -17.10
C ASN A 107 -9.19 6.51 -16.22
N ALA A 108 -10.39 5.98 -16.44
CA ALA A 108 -10.92 4.83 -15.70
C ALA A 108 -10.08 3.55 -15.90
N VAL A 109 -9.33 3.42 -16.99
CA VAL A 109 -8.49 2.25 -17.29
C VAL A 109 -7.39 2.10 -16.24
N TRP A 110 -6.65 3.17 -15.93
CA TRP A 110 -5.58 3.14 -14.93
C TRP A 110 -6.09 2.79 -13.53
N MET A 111 -7.29 3.29 -13.18
CA MET A 111 -7.96 2.94 -11.92
C MET A 111 -8.31 1.46 -11.86
N ARG A 112 -8.90 0.92 -12.94
CA ARG A 112 -9.27 -0.50 -13.00
C ARG A 112 -8.06 -1.41 -12.99
N ILE A 113 -7.00 -1.09 -13.75
CA ILE A 113 -5.73 -1.83 -13.72
C ILE A 113 -5.19 -1.90 -12.29
N THR A 114 -5.19 -0.77 -11.59
CA THR A 114 -4.71 -0.70 -10.21
C THR A 114 -5.61 -1.49 -9.25
N GLY A 115 -6.92 -1.45 -9.51
CA GLY A 115 -7.89 -2.29 -8.81
C GLY A 115 -7.57 -3.78 -8.98
N VAL A 116 -7.38 -4.26 -10.20
CA VAL A 116 -6.99 -5.66 -10.48
C VAL A 116 -5.68 -6.01 -9.78
N ILE A 117 -4.63 -5.17 -9.93
CA ILE A 117 -3.34 -5.40 -9.27
C ILE A 117 -3.51 -5.50 -7.75
N SER A 118 -4.30 -4.62 -7.14
CA SER A 118 -4.54 -4.67 -5.69
C SER A 118 -5.29 -5.92 -5.25
N LEU A 119 -6.22 -6.44 -6.06
CA LEU A 119 -6.88 -7.73 -5.77
C LEU A 119 -5.91 -8.91 -5.90
N LEU A 120 -5.04 -8.91 -6.91
CA LEU A 120 -4.01 -9.96 -7.07
C LEU A 120 -3.04 -9.96 -5.88
N ILE A 121 -2.60 -8.79 -5.43
CA ILE A 121 -1.79 -8.65 -4.22
C ILE A 121 -2.55 -9.16 -3.01
N ALA A 122 -3.82 -8.77 -2.84
CA ALA A 122 -4.63 -9.22 -1.72
C ALA A 122 -4.80 -10.74 -1.68
N LEU A 123 -5.07 -11.38 -2.81
CA LEU A 123 -5.16 -12.83 -2.94
C LEU A 123 -3.82 -13.49 -2.55
N GLY A 124 -2.70 -12.96 -3.02
CA GLY A 124 -1.37 -13.44 -2.64
C GLY A 124 -1.11 -13.33 -1.13
N LEU A 125 -1.42 -12.18 -0.53
CA LEU A 125 -1.25 -11.96 0.92
C LEU A 125 -2.15 -12.87 1.75
N LEU A 126 -3.42 -13.02 1.37
CA LEU A 126 -4.37 -13.89 2.06
C LEU A 126 -3.95 -15.37 1.95
N TRP A 127 -3.47 -15.79 0.79
CA TRP A 127 -2.92 -17.13 0.58
C TRP A 127 -1.70 -17.41 1.48
N ILE A 128 -0.78 -16.44 1.59
CA ILE A 128 0.39 -16.54 2.48
C ILE A 128 -0.05 -16.65 3.94
N VAL A 129 -1.06 -15.87 4.37
CA VAL A 129 -1.59 -15.96 5.72
C VAL A 129 -2.26 -17.31 5.97
N TYR A 130 -3.07 -17.79 5.02
CA TYR A 130 -3.75 -19.09 5.10
C TYR A 130 -2.75 -20.24 5.24
N ARG A 131 -1.69 -20.25 4.43
CA ARG A 131 -0.66 -21.31 4.49
C ARG A 131 0.26 -21.22 5.72
N ALA A 132 0.23 -20.11 6.44
CA ALA A 132 0.95 -19.92 7.69
C ALA A 132 0.13 -20.32 8.93
N TRP A 133 -1.10 -20.84 8.73
CA TRP A 133 -1.85 -21.63 9.72
C TRP A 133 -1.48 -23.10 9.59
#